data_AF-A0A967H2W6-F1
#
_entry.id   AF-A0A967H2W6-F1
#
_cell.length_a   1.000
_cell.length_b   1.000
_cell.length_c   1.000
_cell.angle_alpha   90.00
_cell.angle_beta   90.00
_cell.angle_gamma   90.00
#
_symmetry.space_group_name_H-M   'P 1'
#
loop_
_entity.id
_entity.type
_entity.pdbx_description
1 polymer ?
#
loop_
_entity_poly.entity_id
_entity_poly.type
_entity_poly.pdbx_seq_one_letter_code
_entity_poly.pdbx_strand_id
1 'polypeptide(L)'
;MARLTLDFLGTFQITLDSLPVTRFRSSKNAGLLVYLSLQSDRPFQREVLAALLWPEASEIDARNNLRQAVYQVRKVLGDLEKPDRPYLLVTRQTVQFNAESDFTLDVSHFWQSVNSGNLEAAVAVYHDDLLPGFTC
;
A
#
# COMPACT_ATOMS: atom_id res chain seq x y z
N MET A 1 13.70 13.10 0.01
CA MET A 1 12.94 12.08 0.76
C MET A 1 13.16 10.78 0.05
N ALA A 2 12.91 9.65 0.70
CA ALA A 2 12.94 8.40 -0.05
C ALA A 2 11.74 8.39 -1.02
N ARG A 3 11.86 7.79 -2.19
CA ARG A 3 10.72 7.61 -3.11
C ARG A 3 10.20 6.18 -3.03
N LEU A 4 8.90 6.02 -2.77
CA LEU A 4 8.23 4.73 -2.74
C LEU A 4 7.67 4.39 -4.13
N THR A 5 8.08 3.28 -4.72
CA THR A 5 7.53 2.81 -6.00
C THR A 5 6.75 1.52 -5.77
N LEU A 6 5.51 1.52 -6.25
CA LEU A 6 4.53 0.45 -6.16
C LEU A 6 4.16 0.00 -7.57
N ASP A 7 4.64 -1.17 -7.96
CA ASP A 7 4.39 -1.75 -9.27
C ASP A 7 3.52 -2.99 -9.09
N PHE A 8 2.25 -2.90 -9.51
CA PHE A 8 1.22 -3.92 -9.34
C PHE A 8 0.64 -4.44 -10.66
N LEU A 9 0.90 -3.81 -11.81
CA LEU A 9 0.46 -4.22 -13.15
C LEU A 9 1.58 -4.91 -13.92
N GLY A 10 1.86 -6.15 -13.55
CA GLY A 10 3.09 -6.84 -13.92
C GLY A 10 3.77 -7.43 -12.69
N THR A 11 5.10 -7.54 -12.71
CA THR A 11 5.83 -8.11 -11.58
C THR A 11 5.54 -7.32 -10.29
N PHE A 12 4.91 -7.97 -9.30
CA PHE A 12 4.61 -7.35 -8.02
C PHE A 12 5.89 -6.88 -7.34
N GLN A 13 6.03 -5.57 -7.17
CA GLN A 13 7.21 -4.97 -6.59
C GLN A 13 6.89 -3.74 -5.74
N ILE A 14 7.57 -3.65 -4.60
CA ILE A 14 7.55 -2.51 -3.70
C ILE A 14 9.00 -2.12 -3.47
N THR A 15 9.39 -0.90 -3.84
CA THR A 15 10.75 -0.39 -3.59
C THR A 15 10.72 0.94 -2.86
N LEU A 16 11.75 1.17 -2.05
CA LEU A 16 12.01 2.45 -1.40
C LEU A 16 13.41 2.90 -1.81
N ASP A 17 13.53 4.04 -2.49
CA ASP A 17 14.78 4.48 -3.12
C ASP A 17 15.40 3.42 -4.04
N SER A 18 14.57 2.77 -4.85
CA SER A 18 14.95 1.66 -5.75
C SER A 18 15.44 0.39 -5.03
N LEU A 19 15.42 0.37 -3.69
CA LEU A 19 15.76 -0.82 -2.91
C LEU A 19 14.49 -1.64 -2.64
N PRO A 20 14.46 -2.94 -2.96
CA PRO A 20 13.33 -3.80 -2.67
C PRO A 20 12.94 -3.81 -1.19
N VAL A 21 11.66 -3.57 -0.93
CA VAL A 21 11.07 -3.64 0.40
C VAL A 21 10.72 -5.10 0.71
N THR A 22 11.72 -5.88 1.13
CA THR A 22 11.58 -7.32 1.38
C THR A 22 11.27 -7.66 2.84
N ARG A 23 11.31 -6.68 3.74
CA ARG A 23 11.22 -6.89 5.20
C ARG A 23 9.80 -6.97 5.75
N PHE A 24 8.80 -7.18 4.90
CA PHE A 24 7.44 -7.48 5.39
C PHE A 24 7.44 -8.81 6.14
N ARG A 25 7.07 -8.78 7.42
CA ARG A 25 7.02 -9.99 8.27
C ARG A 25 5.93 -11.00 7.85
N SER A 26 4.98 -10.59 7.02
CA SER A 26 3.91 -11.42 6.49
C SER A 26 3.38 -10.84 5.17
N SER A 27 2.77 -11.70 4.35
CA SER A 27 1.98 -11.31 3.17
C SER A 27 0.92 -10.27 3.52
N LYS A 28 0.24 -10.43 4.66
CA LYS A 28 -0.80 -9.49 5.13
C LYS A 28 -0.28 -8.09 5.45
N ASN A 29 0.99 -7.93 5.84
CA ASN A 29 1.57 -6.60 6.02
C ASN A 29 1.75 -5.90 4.66
N ALA A 30 2.22 -6.62 3.64
CA ALA A 30 2.26 -6.11 2.28
C ALA A 30 0.84 -5.86 1.75
N GLY A 31 -0.11 -6.75 2.05
CA GLY A 31 -1.51 -6.65 1.64
C GLY A 31 -2.21 -5.42 2.22
N LEU A 32 -1.89 -5.06 3.47
CA LEU A 32 -2.34 -3.80 4.07
C LEU A 32 -1.85 -2.59 3.27
N LEU A 33 -0.57 -2.56 2.89
CA LEU A 33 -0.01 -1.45 2.11
C LEU A 33 -0.64 -1.39 0.71
N VAL A 34 -0.73 -2.52 0.02
CA VAL A 34 -1.38 -2.65 -1.29
C VAL A 34 -2.81 -2.10 -1.25
N TYR A 35 -3.61 -2.60 -0.31
CA TYR A 35 -5.01 -2.19 -0.16
C TYR A 35 -5.15 -0.68 0.09
N LEU A 36 -4.34 -0.13 0.99
CA LEU A 36 -4.36 1.30 1.30
C LEU A 36 -3.90 2.15 0.11
N SER A 37 -2.87 1.72 -0.63
CA SER A 37 -2.37 2.47 -1.80
C SER A 37 -3.36 2.49 -2.96
N LEU A 38 -4.10 1.39 -3.18
CA LEU A 38 -5.15 1.30 -4.21
C LEU A 38 -6.41 2.09 -3.83
N GLN A 39 -6.52 2.55 -2.59
CA GLN A 39 -7.67 3.26 -2.03
C GLN A 39 -7.23 4.53 -1.28
N SER A 40 -6.23 5.24 -1.83
CA SER A 40 -5.57 6.36 -1.17
C SER A 40 -6.45 7.61 -0.97
N ASP A 41 -7.61 7.65 -1.64
CA ASP A 41 -8.55 8.78 -1.65
C ASP A 41 -9.31 8.96 -0.33
N ARG A 42 -9.28 7.98 0.57
CA ARG A 42 -10.04 8.02 1.83
C ARG A 42 -9.35 7.33 3.01
N PRO A 43 -9.66 7.73 4.25
CA PRO A 43 -9.27 6.99 5.44
C PRO A 43 -10.15 5.75 5.68
N PHE A 44 -9.54 4.68 6.20
CA PHE A 44 -10.24 3.47 6.61
C PHE A 44 -10.27 3.33 8.12
N GLN A 45 -11.42 2.91 8.65
CA GLN A 45 -11.54 2.53 10.06
C GLN A 45 -10.69 1.30 10.35
N ARG A 46 -10.06 1.29 11.53
CA ARG A 46 -9.20 0.18 11.95
C ARG A 46 -9.98 -1.13 12.08
N GLU A 47 -11.22 -1.07 12.53
CA GLU A 47 -12.09 -2.23 12.66
C GLU A 47 -12.36 -2.89 11.29
N VAL A 48 -12.57 -2.07 10.26
CA VAL A 48 -12.80 -2.53 8.88
C VAL A 48 -11.55 -3.19 8.31
N LEU A 49 -10.38 -2.56 8.46
CA LEU A 49 -9.12 -3.15 7.99
C LEU A 49 -8.77 -4.45 8.71
N ALA A 50 -9.07 -4.53 10.01
CA ALA A 50 -8.85 -5.72 10.81
C ALA A 50 -9.71 -6.89 10.33
N ALA A 51 -11.02 -6.65 10.12
CA ALA A 51 -11.95 -7.67 9.63
C ALA A 51 -11.61 -8.11 8.19
N LEU A 52 -11.20 -7.17 7.34
CA LEU A 52 -10.83 -7.46 5.94
C LEU A 52 -9.60 -8.36 5.85
N LEU A 53 -8.54 -8.06 6.60
CA LEU A 53 -7.26 -8.77 6.48
C LEU A 53 -7.20 -10.04 7.33
N TRP A 54 -7.96 -10.13 8.42
CA TRP A 54 -8.01 -11.30 9.30
C TRP A 54 -9.45 -11.76 9.58
N PRO A 55 -10.19 -12.21 8.55
CA PRO A 55 -11.58 -12.63 8.71
C PRO A 55 -11.76 -13.83 9.64
N GLU A 56 -10.75 -14.70 9.72
CA GLU A 56 -10.75 -15.91 10.55
C GLU A 56 -10.35 -15.66 12.02
N ALA A 57 -9.90 -14.45 12.36
CA ALA A 57 -9.44 -14.14 13.71
C ALA A 57 -10.58 -13.59 14.57
N SER A 58 -10.46 -13.74 15.89
CA SER A 58 -11.34 -13.04 16.82
C SER A 58 -11.19 -11.51 16.64
N GLU A 59 -12.22 -10.74 16.98
CA GLU A 59 -12.17 -9.27 16.85
C GLU A 59 -11.00 -8.64 17.65
N ILE A 60 -10.64 -9.24 18.79
CA ILE A 60 -9.51 -8.80 19.61
C ILE A 60 -8.19 -9.11 18.91
N ASP A 61 -8.04 -10.32 18.36
CA ASP A 61 -6.83 -10.73 17.66
C ASP A 61 -6.64 -9.98 16.34
N ALA A 62 -7.71 -9.78 15.57
CA ALA A 62 -7.68 -9.01 14.34
C ALA A 62 -7.22 -7.56 14.58
N ARG A 63 -7.73 -6.90 15.63
CA ARG A 63 -7.30 -5.55 16.03
C ARG A 63 -5.83 -5.52 16.48
N ASN A 64 -5.41 -6.51 17.24
CA ASN A 64 -4.00 -6.65 17.66
C ASN A 64 -3.09 -6.86 16.45
N ASN A 65 -3.47 -7.74 15.52
CA ASN A 65 -2.75 -8.00 14.28
C ASN A 65 -2.65 -6.75 13.41
N LEU A 66 -3.74 -6.01 13.23
CA LEU A 66 -3.71 -4.73 12.51
C LEU A 66 -2.77 -3.73 13.15
N ARG A 67 -2.79 -3.59 14.49
CA ARG A 67 -1.87 -2.69 15.19
C ARG A 67 -0.41 -3.05 14.88
N GLN A 68 -0.07 -4.34 14.92
CA GLN A 68 1.27 -4.80 14.58
C GLN A 68 1.60 -4.56 13.10
N ALA A 69 0.69 -4.87 12.19
CA ALA A 69 0.88 -4.68 10.75
C ALA A 69 1.14 -3.20 10.41
N VAL A 70 0.31 -2.28 10.92
CA VAL A 70 0.49 -0.83 10.72
C VAL A 70 1.85 -0.37 11.24
N TYR A 71 2.25 -0.83 12.43
CA TYR A 71 3.57 -0.50 12.99
C TYR A 71 4.71 -1.03 12.11
N GLN A 72 4.63 -2.28 11.65
CA GLN A 72 5.66 -2.87 10.80
C GLN A 72 5.76 -2.18 9.44
N VAL A 73 4.63 -1.86 8.80
CA VAL A 73 4.62 -1.13 7.52
C VAL A 73 5.27 0.25 7.71
N ARG A 74 4.84 1.02 8.71
CA ARG A 74 5.46 2.33 9.02
C ARG A 74 6.96 2.23 9.28
N LYS A 75 7.40 1.20 10.01
CA LYS A 75 8.82 0.97 10.28
C LYS A 75 9.59 0.71 8.98
N VAL A 76 9.07 -0.15 8.13
CA VAL A 76 9.72 -0.57 6.89
C VAL A 76 9.78 0.58 5.87
N LEU A 77 8.77 1.46 5.86
CA LEU A 77 8.74 2.65 5.01
C LEU A 77 9.53 3.85 5.56
N GLY A 78 10.07 3.75 6.79
CA GLY A 78 10.81 4.85 7.42
C GLY A 78 9.95 5.96 8.04
N ASP A 79 8.62 5.79 8.09
CA ASP A 79 7.67 6.74 8.69
C ASP A 79 7.90 7.00 10.18
N LEU A 80 8.65 6.12 10.86
CA LEU A 80 9.00 6.28 12.27
C LEU A 80 10.20 7.22 12.48
N GLU A 81 11.02 7.41 11.45
CA GLU A 81 12.26 8.19 11.50
C GLU A 81 12.09 9.59 10.91
N LYS A 82 11.16 9.76 9.96
CA LYS A 82 10.94 11.02 9.22
C LYS A 82 9.44 11.37 9.15
N PRO A 83 8.88 12.00 10.19
CA PRO A 83 7.43 12.19 10.31
C PRO A 83 6.85 13.33 9.46
N ASP A 84 7.66 14.13 8.76
CA ASP A 84 7.20 15.36 8.08
C ASP A 84 6.24 15.08 6.91
N ARG A 85 6.46 14.01 6.14
CA ARG A 85 5.47 13.47 5.20
C ARG A 85 5.56 11.94 5.18
N PRO A 86 4.83 11.25 6.07
CA PRO A 86 4.82 9.80 6.13
C PRO A 86 4.03 9.23 4.95
N TYR A 87 4.29 7.98 4.58
CA TYR A 87 3.47 7.26 3.60
C TYR A 87 2.13 6.82 4.18
N LEU A 88 2.05 6.58 5.49
CA LEU A 88 0.79 6.28 6.17
C LEU A 88 0.38 7.39 7.14
N LEU A 89 -0.82 7.94 6.93
CA LEU A 89 -1.50 8.79 7.90
C LEU A 89 -2.23 7.87 8.88
N VAL A 90 -1.79 7.87 10.15
CA VAL A 90 -2.32 6.97 11.18
C VAL A 90 -2.87 7.76 12.35
N THR A 91 -4.13 7.51 12.67
CA THR A 91 -4.80 8.00 13.88
C THR A 91 -5.19 6.84 14.79
N ARG A 92 -5.85 7.16 15.91
CA ARG A 92 -6.41 6.13 16.81
C ARG A 92 -7.56 5.37 16.16
N GLN A 93 -8.29 5.97 15.22
CA GLN A 93 -9.50 5.41 14.60
C GLN A 93 -9.24 4.94 13.17
N THR A 94 -8.33 5.61 12.46
CA THR A 94 -8.17 5.43 11.02
C THR A 94 -6.73 5.19 10.58
N VAL A 95 -6.60 4.57 9.41
CA VAL A 95 -5.37 4.44 8.65
C VAL A 95 -5.66 4.83 7.21
N GLN A 96 -4.78 5.63 6.60
CA GLN A 96 -4.87 6.07 5.22
C GLN A 96 -3.49 6.07 4.57
N PHE A 97 -3.44 5.76 3.27
CA PHE A 97 -2.26 6.03 2.47
C PHE A 97 -2.15 7.52 2.13
N ASN A 98 -1.01 8.12 2.39
CA ASN A 98 -0.80 9.55 2.15
C ASN A 98 -0.58 9.82 0.65
N ALA A 99 -1.61 10.29 -0.04
CA ALA A 99 -1.51 10.66 -1.45
C ALA A 99 -0.58 11.87 -1.71
N GLU A 100 -0.19 12.62 -0.66
CA GLU A 100 0.78 13.74 -0.76
C GLU A 100 2.23 13.30 -0.46
N SER A 101 2.45 12.01 -0.18
CA SER A 101 3.80 11.45 0.00
C SER A 101 4.54 11.32 -1.34
N ASP A 102 5.86 11.09 -1.28
CA ASP A 102 6.69 10.90 -2.47
C ASP A 102 6.61 9.45 -2.96
N PHE A 103 5.57 9.14 -3.74
CA PHE A 103 5.33 7.79 -4.26
C PHE A 103 4.95 7.75 -5.75
N THR A 104 5.09 6.57 -6.36
CA THR A 104 4.48 6.22 -7.65
C THR A 104 3.69 4.93 -7.51
N LEU A 105 2.54 4.89 -8.19
CA LEU A 105 1.71 3.70 -8.29
C LEU A 105 1.30 3.54 -9.76
N ASP A 106 1.77 2.47 -10.40
CA ASP A 106 1.51 2.18 -11.81
C ASP A 106 0.01 2.08 -12.14
N VAL A 107 -0.81 1.57 -11.23
CA VAL A 107 -2.28 1.54 -11.36
C VAL A 107 -2.86 2.94 -11.48
N SER A 108 -2.37 3.91 -10.71
CA SER A 108 -2.82 5.30 -10.81
C SER A 108 -2.39 5.93 -12.13
N HIS A 109 -1.17 5.65 -12.60
CA HIS A 109 -0.68 6.09 -13.91
C HIS A 109 -1.48 5.49 -15.06
N PHE A 110 -1.85 4.22 -14.97
CA PHE A 110 -2.71 3.54 -15.94
C PHE A 110 -4.06 4.25 -16.07
N TRP A 111 -4.78 4.44 -14.95
CA TRP A 111 -6.09 5.08 -14.98
C TRP A 111 -6.03 6.54 -15.44
N GLN A 112 -4.99 7.28 -15.07
CA GLN A 112 -4.79 8.65 -15.56
C GLN A 112 -4.59 8.69 -17.08
N SER A 113 -3.84 7.72 -17.62
CA SER A 113 -3.58 7.62 -19.07
C SER A 113 -4.86 7.24 -19.84
N VAL A 114 -5.64 6.29 -19.31
CA VAL A 114 -6.95 5.93 -19.86
C VAL A 114 -7.91 7.13 -19.85
N ASN A 115 -8.03 7.83 -18.72
CA ASN A 115 -8.95 8.95 -18.56
C ASN A 115 -8.57 10.18 -19.41
N SER A 116 -7.29 10.34 -19.74
CA SER A 116 -6.81 11.41 -20.64
C SER A 116 -6.83 11.02 -22.12
N GLY A 117 -7.22 9.79 -22.46
CA GLY A 117 -7.25 9.27 -23.82
C GLY A 117 -5.88 8.87 -24.38
N ASN A 118 -4.83 8.90 -23.56
CA ASN A 118 -3.48 8.46 -23.95
C ASN A 118 -3.34 6.94 -23.75
N LEU A 119 -3.92 6.17 -24.68
CA LEU A 119 -3.92 4.71 -24.60
C LEU A 119 -2.51 4.10 -24.77
N GLU A 120 -1.61 4.76 -25.50
CA GLU A 120 -0.23 4.31 -25.65
C GLU A 120 0.50 4.28 -24.30
N ALA A 121 0.37 5.37 -23.52
CA ALA A 121 0.92 5.42 -22.18
C ALA A 121 0.24 4.43 -21.21
N ALA A 122 -1.05 4.17 -21.37
CA ALA A 122 -1.76 3.18 -20.57
C ALA A 122 -1.24 1.76 -20.82
N VAL A 123 -1.04 1.38 -22.09
CA VAL A 123 -0.49 0.06 -22.45
C VAL A 123 0.96 -0.07 -21.97
N ALA A 124 1.75 0.99 -22.01
CA ALA A 124 3.15 0.96 -21.59
C ALA A 124 3.36 0.62 -20.10
N VAL A 125 2.38 0.87 -19.23
CA VAL A 125 2.45 0.53 -17.80
C VAL A 125 1.73 -0.79 -17.47
N TYR A 126 0.90 -1.30 -18.37
CA TYR A 126 0.14 -2.53 -18.17
C TYR A 126 0.93 -3.73 -18.71
N HIS A 127 1.73 -4.36 -17.85
CA HIS A 127 2.60 -5.47 -18.26
C HIS A 127 1.95 -6.86 -18.06
N ASP A 128 1.05 -6.99 -17.10
CA ASP A 128 0.32 -8.23 -16.78
C ASP A 128 -0.93 -7.90 -15.92
N ASP A 129 -1.62 -8.96 -15.46
CA ASP A 129 -2.71 -8.88 -14.49
C ASP A 129 -2.33 -8.09 -13.23
N LEU A 130 -3.34 -7.54 -12.55
CA LEU A 130 -3.17 -6.85 -11.29
C LEU A 130 -2.72 -7.81 -10.17
N LEU A 131 -1.60 -7.49 -9.53
CA LEU A 131 -1.00 -8.22 -8.41
C LEU A 131 -0.72 -9.71 -8.71
N PRO A 132 -0.03 -10.03 -9.82
CA PRO A 132 0.16 -11.42 -10.23
C PRO A 132 1.06 -12.14 -9.21
N GLY A 133 0.62 -13.31 -8.77
CA GLY A 133 1.32 -14.13 -7.78
C GLY A 133 1.29 -13.59 -6.35
N PHE A 134 0.61 -12.47 -6.07
CA PHE A 134 0.48 -11.94 -4.73
C PHE A 134 -0.64 -12.65 -3.95
N THR A 135 -0.31 -13.29 -2.83
CA THR A 135 -1.27 -14.01 -1.97
C THR A 135 -1.20 -13.49 -0.54
N CYS A 136 -2.35 -13.11 0.04
CA CYS A 136 -2.49 -12.51 1.37
C CYS A 136 -2.74 -13.56 2.46
#